data_AF-A0A924GC29-F1
#
_entry.id   AF-A0A924GC29-F1
#
_cell.length_a   1.000
_cell.length_b   1.000
_cell.length_c   1.000
_cell.angle_alpha   90.00
_cell.angle_beta   90.00
_cell.angle_gamma   90.00
#
_symmetry.space_group_name_H-M   'P 1'
#
loop_
_entity.id
_entity.type
_entity.pdbx_description
1 polymer ?
#
loop_
_entity_poly.entity_id
_entity_poly.type
_entity_poly.pdbx_seq_one_letter_code
_entity_poly.pdbx_strand_id
1 'polypeptide(L)'
;MEVSSVVQRSSVRQERLMRNFGSNIRRWRRVNGMSATTLAERAFITRETLRNIETGIGTPRIDSLFAVLSALGIADAVVTAIDPYNNDAARARIDDLLGSGE
;
A
#
# COMPACT_ATOMS: atom_id res chain seq x y z
N MET A 1 -31.44 14.49 -16.20
CA MET A 1 -30.96 13.12 -16.44
C MET A 1 -29.49 13.11 -16.10
N GLU A 2 -29.16 12.88 -14.83
CA GLU A 2 -27.77 12.79 -14.38
C GLU A 2 -27.14 11.55 -15.01
N VAL A 3 -26.13 11.77 -15.86
CA VAL A 3 -25.22 10.71 -16.27
C VAL A 3 -24.37 10.41 -15.05
N SER A 4 -24.82 9.47 -14.23
CA SER A 4 -23.99 8.85 -13.20
C SER A 4 -22.85 8.14 -13.92
N SER A 5 -21.74 8.85 -14.08
CA SER A 5 -20.51 8.29 -14.62
C SER A 5 -20.07 7.20 -13.63
N VAL A 6 -20.28 5.95 -14.01
CA VAL A 6 -19.57 4.85 -13.36
C VAL A 6 -18.10 5.09 -13.68
N VAL A 7 -17.40 5.74 -12.76
CA VAL A 7 -15.95 5.90 -12.79
C VAL A 7 -15.37 4.51 -13.08
N GLN A 8 -14.60 4.33 -14.16
CA GLN A 8 -13.78 3.14 -14.32
C GLN A 8 -12.78 3.14 -13.15
N ARG A 9 -13.14 2.46 -12.06
CA ARG A 9 -12.48 2.59 -10.74
C ARG A 9 -11.03 2.10 -10.73
N SER A 10 -10.57 1.37 -11.74
CA SER A 10 -9.16 1.04 -11.88
C SER A 10 -8.76 0.78 -13.32
N SER A 11 -7.68 1.42 -13.75
CA SER A 11 -7.00 1.03 -14.99
C SER A 11 -6.34 -0.36 -14.84
N VAL A 12 -6.13 -1.08 -15.94
CA VAL A 12 -5.38 -2.35 -15.96
C VAL A 12 -4.01 -2.21 -15.26
N ARG A 13 -3.36 -1.04 -15.42
CA ARG A 13 -2.11 -0.71 -14.74
C ARG A 13 -2.29 -0.68 -13.22
N GLN A 14 -3.33 -0.01 -12.72
CA GLN A 14 -3.62 0.11 -11.30
C GLN A 14 -3.89 -1.27 -10.67
N GLU A 15 -4.70 -2.10 -11.31
CA GLU A 15 -4.94 -3.47 -10.82
C GLU A 15 -3.65 -4.29 -10.74
N ARG A 16 -2.78 -4.18 -11.74
CA ARG A 16 -1.48 -4.86 -11.73
C ARG A 16 -0.60 -4.38 -10.57
N LEU A 17 -0.58 -3.08 -10.29
CA LEU A 17 0.14 -2.52 -9.15
C LEU A 17 -0.42 -3.06 -7.82
N MET A 18 -1.74 -3.10 -7.67
CA MET A 18 -2.38 -3.65 -6.46
C MET A 18 -2.08 -5.15 -6.28
N ARG A 19 -2.17 -5.96 -7.34
CA ARG A 19 -1.81 -7.39 -7.32
C ARG A 19 -0.34 -7.61 -6.95
N ASN A 20 0.56 -6.79 -7.48
CA ASN A 20 1.99 -6.84 -7.16
C ASN A 20 2.25 -6.47 -5.69
N PHE A 21 1.59 -5.41 -5.20
CA PHE A 21 1.70 -4.99 -3.81
C PHE A 21 1.24 -6.09 -2.84
N GLY A 22 0.06 -6.67 -3.08
CA GLY A 22 -0.45 -7.80 -2.28
C GLY A 22 0.47 -9.03 -2.34
N SER A 23 1.00 -9.35 -3.51
CA SER A 23 1.95 -10.45 -3.69
C SER A 23 3.24 -10.23 -2.89
N ASN A 24 3.71 -8.98 -2.77
CA ASN A 24 4.87 -8.64 -1.95
C ASN A 24 4.58 -8.78 -0.45
N ILE A 25 3.39 -8.38 0.02
CA ILE A 25 2.95 -8.62 1.41
C ILE A 25 2.98 -10.12 1.73
N ARG A 26 2.47 -10.95 0.82
CA ARG A 26 2.49 -12.41 0.97
C ARG A 26 3.91 -12.98 1.03
N ARG A 27 4.84 -12.42 0.25
CA ARG A 27 6.27 -12.80 0.29
C ARG A 27 6.90 -12.43 1.63
N TRP A 28 6.69 -11.20 2.11
CA TRP A 28 7.15 -10.76 3.43
C TRP A 28 6.63 -11.66 4.55
N ARG A 29 5.34 -11.99 4.52
CA ARG A 29 4.76 -12.93 5.48
C ARG A 29 5.49 -14.28 5.50
N ARG A 30 5.80 -14.83 4.31
CA ARG A 30 6.49 -16.12 4.18
C ARG A 30 7.95 -16.04 4.63
N VAL A 31 8.66 -14.96 4.31
CA VAL A 31 10.03 -14.72 4.78
C VAL A 31 10.08 -14.66 6.31
N ASN A 32 9.06 -14.07 6.93
CA ASN A 32 8.90 -14.03 8.38
C ASN A 32 8.37 -15.35 9.00
N GLY A 33 8.23 -16.43 8.21
CA GLY A 33 7.77 -17.74 8.69
C GLY A 33 6.31 -17.78 9.17
N MET A 34 5.50 -16.77 8.85
CA MET A 34 4.13 -16.66 9.37
C MET A 34 3.10 -17.38 8.48
N SER A 35 2.19 -18.11 9.11
CA SER A 35 0.96 -18.55 8.45
C SER A 35 0.03 -17.35 8.17
N ALA A 36 -0.91 -17.50 7.23
CA ALA A 36 -1.89 -16.44 6.97
C ALA A 36 -2.74 -16.15 8.22
N THR A 37 -3.10 -17.17 8.99
CA THR A 37 -3.84 -17.02 10.25
C THR A 37 -3.03 -16.22 11.26
N THR A 38 -1.76 -16.56 11.46
CA THR A 38 -0.87 -15.88 12.41
C THR A 38 -0.71 -14.39 12.08
N LEU A 39 -0.54 -14.03 10.81
CA LEU A 39 -0.43 -12.61 10.43
C LEU A 39 -1.76 -11.88 10.62
N ALA A 40 -2.88 -12.51 10.26
CA ALA A 40 -4.20 -11.92 10.44
C ALA A 40 -4.50 -11.63 11.92
N GLU A 41 -4.17 -12.57 12.81
CA GLU A 41 -4.28 -12.41 14.26
C GLU A 41 -3.40 -11.26 14.78
N ARG A 42 -2.12 -11.22 14.38
CA ARG A 42 -1.20 -10.14 14.77
C ARG A 42 -1.63 -8.76 14.29
N ALA A 43 -2.29 -8.71 13.14
CA ALA A 43 -2.82 -7.48 12.56
C ALA A 43 -4.25 -7.17 13.04
N PHE A 44 -4.86 -7.98 13.91
CA PHE A 44 -6.24 -7.84 14.40
C PHE A 44 -7.27 -7.74 13.27
N ILE A 45 -7.12 -8.54 12.21
CA ILE A 45 -8.05 -8.61 11.07
C ILE A 45 -8.51 -10.04 10.80
N THR A 46 -9.56 -10.16 9.98
CA THR A 46 -9.99 -11.48 9.52
C THR A 46 -9.00 -12.08 8.50
N ARG A 47 -8.95 -13.41 8.43
CA ARG A 47 -8.16 -14.12 7.41
C ARG A 47 -8.62 -13.79 5.98
N GLU A 48 -9.90 -13.50 5.80
CA GLU A 48 -10.46 -13.06 4.51
C GLU A 48 -9.94 -11.66 4.12
N THR A 49 -9.94 -10.71 5.06
CA THR A 49 -9.34 -9.38 4.86
C THR A 49 -7.87 -9.50 4.47
N LEU A 50 -7.10 -10.34 5.17
CA LEU A 50 -5.71 -10.59 4.79
C LEU A 50 -5.59 -11.19 3.39
N ARG A 51 -6.43 -12.17 3.03
CA ARG A 51 -6.44 -12.76 1.68
C ARG A 51 -6.70 -11.71 0.61
N ASN A 52 -7.65 -10.81 0.85
CA ASN A 52 -7.98 -9.71 -0.07
C ASN A 52 -6.77 -8.77 -0.25
N ILE A 53 -6.10 -8.42 0.85
CA ILE A 53 -4.85 -7.65 0.82
C ILE A 53 -3.76 -8.38 0.02
N GLU A 54 -3.49 -9.65 0.32
CA GLU A 54 -2.43 -10.43 -0.35
C GLU A 54 -2.68 -10.70 -1.83
N THR A 55 -3.94 -10.66 -2.25
CA THR A 55 -4.30 -10.83 -3.66
C THR A 55 -4.42 -9.49 -4.39
N GLY A 56 -4.44 -8.37 -3.67
CA GLY A 56 -4.70 -7.05 -4.24
C GLY A 56 -6.12 -6.92 -4.81
N ILE A 57 -7.08 -7.66 -4.25
CA ILE A 57 -8.48 -7.72 -4.71
C ILE A 57 -9.40 -7.24 -3.58
N GLY A 58 -10.52 -6.63 -3.96
CA GLY A 58 -11.51 -6.13 -3.02
C GLY A 58 -11.16 -4.74 -2.48
N THR A 59 -11.77 -4.38 -1.36
CA THR A 59 -11.67 -3.04 -0.76
C THR A 59 -11.28 -3.12 0.72
N PRO A 60 -10.09 -3.67 1.05
CA PRO A 60 -9.59 -3.59 2.42
C PRO A 60 -9.41 -2.12 2.79
N ARG A 61 -9.75 -1.79 4.04
CA ARG A 61 -9.53 -0.45 4.55
C ARG A 61 -8.03 -0.16 4.67
N ILE A 62 -7.66 1.11 4.52
CA ILE A 62 -6.25 1.54 4.60
C ILE A 62 -5.64 1.25 5.98
N ASP A 63 -6.42 1.43 7.06
CA ASP A 63 -6.01 1.07 8.43
C ASP A 63 -5.64 -0.42 8.56
N SER A 64 -6.43 -1.31 7.95
CA SER A 64 -6.18 -2.76 7.92
C SER A 64 -4.91 -3.09 7.13
N LEU A 65 -4.65 -2.36 6.04
CA LEU A 65 -3.41 -2.50 5.29
C LEU A 65 -2.19 -2.13 6.14
N PHE A 66 -2.25 -0.99 6.84
CA PHE A 66 -1.16 -0.56 7.71
C PHE A 66 -0.99 -1.46 8.93
N ALA A 67 -2.07 -2.00 9.51
CA ALA A 67 -1.97 -3.00 10.57
C ALA A 67 -1.17 -4.24 10.12
N VAL A 68 -1.38 -4.71 8.89
CA VAL A 68 -0.60 -5.81 8.29
C VAL A 68 0.87 -5.42 8.08
N LEU A 69 1.14 -4.22 7.55
CA LEU A 69 2.51 -3.74 7.35
C LEU A 69 3.25 -3.59 8.68
N SER A 70 2.58 -3.12 9.74
CA SER A 70 3.13 -3.01 11.09
C SER A 70 3.41 -4.39 11.70
N ALA A 71 2.48 -5.34 11.56
CA ALA A 71 2.69 -6.72 12.02
C ALA A 71 3.83 -7.45 11.28
N LEU A 72 4.17 -6.99 10.06
CA LEU A 72 5.32 -7.45 9.29
C LEU A 72 6.62 -6.70 9.60
N GLY A 73 6.57 -5.59 10.35
CA GLY A 73 7.73 -4.76 10.66
C GLY A 73 8.24 -3.90 9.49
N ILE A 74 7.37 -3.60 8.50
CA ILE A 74 7.76 -2.87 7.28
C ILE A 74 6.97 -1.57 7.06
N ALA A 75 6.11 -1.17 8.00
CA ALA A 75 5.29 0.04 7.88
C ALA A 75 6.15 1.30 7.68
N ASP A 76 7.19 1.48 8.50
CA ASP A 76 8.06 2.66 8.42
C ASP A 76 8.76 2.74 7.06
N ALA A 77 9.27 1.61 6.55
CA ALA A 77 9.91 1.56 5.23
C ALA A 77 8.94 2.00 4.10
N VAL A 78 7.65 1.65 4.21
CA VAL A 78 6.64 2.09 3.24
C VAL A 78 6.36 3.59 3.35
N VAL A 79 6.27 4.12 4.57
CA VAL A 79 6.08 5.56 4.82
C VAL A 79 7.28 6.35 4.30
N THR A 80 8.50 5.90 4.58
CA THR A 80 9.74 6.51 4.07
C THR A 80 9.81 6.49 2.55
N ALA A 81 9.34 5.42 1.90
CA ALA A 81 9.38 5.29 0.45
C ALA A 81 8.47 6.28 -0.31
N ILE A 82 7.46 6.84 0.35
CA ILE A 82 6.54 7.83 -0.25
C ILE A 82 6.84 9.27 0.19
N ASP A 83 7.87 9.47 1.02
CA ASP A 83 8.33 10.79 1.43
C ASP A 83 9.01 11.49 0.24
N PRO A 84 8.50 12.65 -0.22
CA PRO A 84 9.09 13.38 -1.34
C PRO A 84 10.54 13.83 -1.08
N TYR A 85 10.94 14.04 0.18
CA TYR A 85 12.33 14.39 0.49
C TYR A 85 13.31 13.23 0.25
N ASN A 86 12.81 12.00 0.14
CA ASN A 86 13.61 10.82 -0.24
C ASN A 86 13.57 10.54 -1.75
N ASN A 87 13.04 11.46 -2.57
CA ASN A 87 12.95 11.30 -4.02
C ASN A 87 13.71 12.42 -4.75
N ASP A 88 14.69 12.06 -5.58
CA ASP A 88 15.55 13.01 -6.31
C ASP A 88 14.78 14.04 -7.14
N ALA A 89 13.78 13.59 -7.90
CA ALA A 89 13.00 14.44 -8.78
C ALA A 89 12.05 15.38 -8.00
N ALA A 90 11.56 14.95 -6.84
CA ALA A 90 10.76 15.79 -5.96
C ALA A 90 11.64 16.80 -5.23
N ARG A 91 12.82 16.39 -4.73
CA ARG A 91 13.82 17.28 -4.11
C ARG A 91 14.19 18.44 -5.02
N ALA A 92 14.57 18.17 -6.27
CA ALA A 92 14.90 19.22 -7.22
C ALA A 92 13.76 20.25 -7.40
N ARG A 93 12.50 19.78 -7.48
CA ARG A 93 11.33 20.69 -7.55
C ARG A 93 11.10 21.47 -6.26
N ILE A 94 11.35 20.87 -5.09
CA ILE A 94 11.21 21.53 -3.80
C ILE A 94 12.28 22.62 -3.66
N ASP A 95 13.52 22.32 -4.03
CA ASP A 95 14.63 23.28 -4.01
C ASP A 95 14.35 24.47 -4.93
N ASP A 96 13.83 24.22 -6.15
CA ASP A 96 13.40 25.29 -7.07
C ASP A 96 12.30 26.17 -6.46
N LEU A 97 11.29 25.56 -5.80
CA LEU A 97 10.19 26.29 -5.15
C LEU A 97 10.66 27.13 -3.96
N LEU A 98 11.63 26.63 -3.19
CA LEU A 98 12.17 27.33 -2.02
C LEU A 98 13.20 28.41 -2.42
N GLY A 99 13.98 28.19 -3.47
CA GLY A 99 14.95 29.15 -4.00
C GLY A 99 14.35 30.26 -4.85
N SER A 100 13.12 30.09 -5.36
CA SER A 100 12.40 31.13 -6.11
C SER A 100 11.67 32.15 -5.22
N GLY A 101 11.91 32.12 -3.90
CA GLY A 101 11.28 32.97 -2.89
C GLY A 101 12.03 34.25 -2.52
N GLU A 102 13.13 34.60 -3.22
CA GLU A 102 13.85 35.88 -3.07
C GLU A 102 13.31 36.98 -4.01
#